data_AF-A0A1S3I655-F1
#
_entry.id   AF-A0A1S3I655-F1
#
_cell.length_a   1.000
_cell.length_b   1.000
_cell.length_c   1.000
_cell.angle_alpha   90.00
_cell.angle_beta   90.00
_cell.angle_gamma   90.00
#
_symmetry.space_group_name_H-M   'P 1'
#
loop_
_entity.id
_entity.type
_entity.pdbx_description
1 polymer ?
#
loop_
_entity_poly.entity_id
_entity_poly.type
_entity_poly.pdbx_seq_one_letter_code
_entity_poly.pdbx_strand_id
1 'polypeptide(L)'
;MPRLTELNFVSRVRRHIKHPYQHKRQKILATGDDVKQVNEISEKQIKKGRPCLRELTDMLDCWKLHDFSDSPCQKVIFAYSDCIKVEKARLKEEEKAAKASFVPEGRKPSPFQINRLLKRYS
;
A
#
# COMPACT_ATOMS: atom_id res chain seq x y z
N MET A 1 -13.04 -13.23 42.60
CA MET A 1 -13.29 -11.77 42.71
C MET A 1 -12.83 -11.32 44.08
N PRO A 2 -12.21 -10.14 44.17
CA PRO A 2 -13.02 -8.94 44.42
C PRO A 2 -12.87 -7.88 43.32
N ARG A 3 -13.97 -7.15 43.12
CA ARG A 3 -14.12 -5.99 42.25
C ARG A 3 -13.56 -4.78 42.98
N LEU A 4 -12.68 -4.02 42.33
CA LEU A 4 -12.33 -2.67 42.79
C LEU A 4 -13.50 -1.75 42.44
N THR A 5 -14.35 -1.53 43.42
CA THR A 5 -15.44 -0.56 43.40
C THR A 5 -14.89 0.86 43.36
N GLU A 6 -15.34 1.62 42.36
CA GLU A 6 -15.84 2.99 42.50
C GLU A 6 -14.93 3.92 43.34
N LEU A 7 -13.91 4.50 42.70
CA LEU A 7 -13.28 5.71 43.21
C LEU A 7 -14.28 6.86 43.13
N ASN A 8 -14.90 7.09 44.29
CA ASN A 8 -15.69 8.23 44.72
C ASN A 8 -15.70 9.43 43.77
N PHE A 9 -16.88 9.61 43.19
CA PHE A 9 -17.36 10.78 42.48
C PHE A 9 -17.15 12.03 43.35
N VAL A 10 -16.10 12.81 43.06
CA VAL A 10 -15.82 14.07 43.75
C VAL A 10 -16.99 15.03 43.49
N SER A 11 -17.76 15.28 44.54
CA SER A 11 -18.83 16.26 44.62
C SER A 11 -18.29 17.67 44.33
N ARG A 12 -18.40 18.10 43.07
CA ARG A 12 -17.99 19.44 42.64
C ARG A 12 -19.18 20.39 42.75
N VAL A 13 -19.10 21.26 43.76
CA VAL A 13 -19.91 22.45 44.00
C VAL A 13 -20.28 23.15 42.67
N ARG A 14 -21.59 23.28 42.38
CA ARG A 14 -22.07 24.14 41.28
C ARG A 14 -21.89 25.60 41.67
N ARG A 15 -20.71 26.18 41.40
CA ARG A 15 -20.58 27.63 41.27
C ARG A 15 -21.19 28.00 39.92
N HIS A 16 -22.14 28.94 39.90
CA HIS A 16 -22.62 29.57 38.68
C HIS A 16 -21.48 30.39 38.06
N ILE A 17 -20.64 29.74 37.26
CA ILE A 17 -19.68 30.44 36.39
C ILE A 17 -20.45 30.82 35.14
N LYS A 18 -20.75 32.11 34.97
CA LYS A 18 -21.23 32.66 33.70
C LYS A 18 -20.11 32.51 32.68
N HIS A 19 -20.23 31.57 31.75
CA HIS A 19 -19.50 31.62 30.48
C HIS A 19 -20.56 31.75 29.38
N PRO A 20 -20.35 32.61 28.37
CA PRO A 20 -19.40 32.22 27.33
C PRO A 20 -18.65 33.38 26.67
N TYR A 21 -17.32 33.37 26.71
CA TYR A 21 -16.54 33.97 25.63
C TYR A 21 -16.06 32.83 24.73
N GLN A 22 -16.83 32.53 23.69
CA GLN A 22 -16.40 31.57 22.68
C GLN A 22 -15.33 32.26 21.83
N HIS A 23 -14.06 31.96 22.07
CA HIS A 23 -13.02 32.29 21.09
C HIS A 23 -13.38 31.60 19.77
N LYS A 24 -13.38 32.36 18.66
CA LYS A 24 -13.52 31.82 17.30
C LYS A 24 -12.37 30.84 17.04
N ARG A 25 -12.56 29.56 17.33
CA ARG A 25 -11.64 28.49 16.93
C ARG A 25 -11.75 28.37 15.41
N GLN A 26 -10.78 28.91 14.69
CA GLN A 26 -10.63 28.60 13.27
C GLN A 26 -10.34 27.10 13.14
N LYS A 27 -11.11 26.41 12.30
CA LYS A 27 -10.79 25.04 11.92
C LYS A 27 -9.56 25.10 11.03
N ILE A 28 -8.40 24.69 11.55
CA ILE A 28 -7.12 24.66 10.81
C ILE A 28 -7.16 23.60 9.70
N LEU A 29 -7.89 22.49 9.93
CA LEU A 29 -8.20 21.49 8.93
C LEU A 29 -9.71 21.42 8.73
N ALA A 30 -10.16 21.67 7.49
CA ALA A 30 -11.51 21.41 7.06
C ALA A 30 -11.54 20.05 6.36
N THR A 31 -11.55 18.97 7.14
CA THR A 31 -11.86 17.65 6.56
C THR A 31 -13.37 17.57 6.34
N GLY A 32 -13.80 17.20 5.13
CA GLY A 32 -15.22 16.99 4.81
C GLY A 32 -15.83 15.80 5.54
N ASP A 33 -14.97 14.89 6.01
CA ASP A 33 -15.34 13.66 6.70
C ASP A 33 -14.97 13.70 8.19
N ASP A 34 -15.76 12.98 9.00
CA ASP A 34 -15.39 12.63 10.36
C ASP A 34 -14.09 11.80 10.35
N VAL A 35 -13.10 12.20 11.15
CA VAL A 35 -11.88 11.40 11.32
C VAL A 35 -12.22 10.14 12.09
N LYS A 36 -12.47 9.04 11.37
CA LYS A 36 -12.70 7.69 11.92
C LYS A 36 -11.54 6.80 11.53
N GLN A 37 -11.11 5.94 12.45
CA GLN A 37 -10.14 4.89 12.14
C GLN A 37 -10.81 3.86 11.23
N VAL A 38 -10.21 3.61 10.07
CA VAL A 38 -10.66 2.60 9.12
C VAL A 38 -9.86 1.32 9.35
N ASN A 39 -10.52 0.17 9.40
CA ASN A 39 -9.91 -1.15 9.65
C ASN A 39 -9.30 -1.80 8.40
N GLU A 40 -8.84 -0.98 7.45
CA GLU A 40 -8.25 -1.41 6.20
C GLU A 40 -7.18 -0.42 5.74
N ILE A 41 -6.05 -0.97 5.29
CA ILE A 41 -4.94 -0.23 4.70
C ILE A 41 -4.90 -0.57 3.21
N SER A 42 -4.80 0.46 2.39
CA SER A 42 -4.67 0.30 0.94
C SER A 42 -3.32 -0.27 0.55
N GLU A 43 -3.29 -1.04 -0.54
CA GLU A 43 -2.05 -1.50 -1.13
C GLU A 43 -1.28 -0.29 -1.71
N LYS A 44 0.01 -0.21 -1.37
CA LYS A 44 0.88 0.82 -1.95
C LYS A 44 1.04 0.54 -3.44
N GLN A 45 0.56 1.45 -4.27
CA GLN A 45 0.81 1.44 -5.71
C GLN A 45 2.28 1.77 -5.98
N ILE A 46 3.13 0.74 -5.99
CA ILE A 46 4.50 0.89 -6.48
C ILE A 46 4.38 1.06 -7.99
N LYS A 47 4.87 2.18 -8.53
CA LYS A 47 5.04 2.35 -9.98
C LYS A 47 6.01 1.26 -10.45
N LYS A 48 5.47 0.13 -10.88
CA LYS A 48 6.27 -0.91 -11.54
C LYS A 48 6.80 -0.25 -12.81
N GLY A 49 8.13 -0.22 -12.97
CA GLY A 49 8.74 0.22 -14.23
C GLY A 49 8.20 -0.62 -15.39
N ARG A 50 8.43 -0.21 -16.64
CA ARG A 50 8.11 -1.05 -17.80
C ARG A 50 9.24 -2.07 -17.95
N PRO A 51 9.06 -3.34 -17.52
CA PRO A 51 10.12 -4.32 -17.66
C PRO A 51 10.36 -4.63 -19.15
N CYS A 52 11.59 -4.97 -19.49
CA CYS A 52 11.98 -5.34 -20.86
C CYS A 52 11.74 -4.26 -21.92
N LEU A 53 11.66 -2.99 -21.53
CA LEU A 53 11.41 -1.89 -22.45
C LEU A 53 12.55 -1.74 -23.47
N ARG A 54 13.79 -1.98 -23.06
CA ARG A 54 14.96 -1.87 -23.94
C ARG A 54 14.95 -2.96 -25.02
N GLU A 55 14.73 -4.20 -24.63
CA GLU A 55 14.67 -5.32 -25.57
C GLU A 55 13.47 -5.18 -26.52
N LEU A 56 12.37 -4.58 -26.04
CA LEU A 56 11.24 -4.20 -26.88
C LEU A 56 11.62 -3.13 -27.91
N THR A 57 12.33 -2.07 -27.51
CA THR A 57 12.77 -1.03 -28.46
C THR A 57 13.72 -1.59 -29.51
N ASP A 58 14.68 -2.43 -29.10
CA ASP A 58 15.63 -3.04 -30.03
C ASP A 58 14.92 -3.95 -31.05
N MET A 59 13.89 -4.68 -30.62
CA MET A 59 13.09 -5.55 -31.50
C MET A 59 12.32 -4.72 -32.54
N LEU A 60 11.73 -3.60 -32.11
CA LEU A 60 11.01 -2.68 -32.99
C LEU A 60 11.95 -2.00 -33.99
N ASP A 61 13.16 -1.63 -33.55
CA ASP A 61 14.18 -1.05 -34.42
C ASP A 61 14.66 -2.06 -35.47
N CYS A 62 14.88 -3.32 -35.08
CA CYS A 62 15.22 -4.39 -36.02
C CYS A 62 14.11 -4.60 -37.05
N TRP A 63 12.85 -4.69 -36.61
CA TRP A 63 11.71 -4.83 -37.52
C TRP A 63 11.61 -3.66 -38.49
N LYS A 64 11.86 -2.43 -38.04
CA LYS A 64 11.83 -1.25 -38.90
C LYS A 64 12.87 -1.29 -40.02
N LEU A 65 14.01 -1.92 -39.79
CA LEU A 65 15.08 -2.09 -40.80
C LEU A 65 14.80 -3.22 -41.80
N HIS A 66 13.89 -4.13 -41.47
CA HIS A 66 13.67 -5.38 -42.19
C HIS A 66 12.20 -5.61 -42.57
N ASP A 67 11.45 -4.54 -42.83
CA ASP A 67 10.04 -4.58 -43.24
C ASP A 67 9.16 -5.45 -42.33
N PHE A 68 9.44 -5.41 -41.02
CA PHE A 68 8.75 -6.19 -39.99
C PHE A 68 8.85 -7.71 -40.17
N SER A 69 9.91 -8.19 -40.81
CA SER A 69 10.20 -9.62 -40.92
C SER A 69 10.88 -10.16 -39.66
N ASP A 70 10.39 -11.28 -39.14
CA ASP A 70 10.96 -11.94 -37.96
C ASP A 70 12.25 -12.69 -38.24
N SER A 71 12.44 -13.19 -39.46
CA SER A 71 13.62 -13.98 -39.85
C SER A 71 14.96 -13.29 -39.55
N PRO A 72 15.20 -12.03 -39.99
CA PRO A 72 16.43 -11.32 -39.66
C PRO A 72 16.51 -10.87 -38.18
N CYS A 73 15.37 -10.75 -37.50
CA CYS A 73 15.29 -10.23 -36.13
C CYS A 73 15.24 -11.30 -35.03
N GLN A 74 15.37 -12.58 -35.38
CA GLN A 74 15.24 -13.71 -34.43
C GLN A 74 16.07 -13.53 -33.16
N LYS A 75 17.32 -13.06 -33.27
CA LYS A 75 18.18 -12.85 -32.10
C LYS A 75 17.58 -11.87 -31.10
N VAL A 76 17.00 -10.77 -31.59
CA VAL A 76 16.41 -9.72 -30.75
C VAL A 76 15.07 -10.17 -30.18
N ILE A 77 14.29 -10.92 -30.97
CA ILE A 77 13.03 -11.55 -30.53
C ILE A 77 13.29 -12.53 -29.39
N PHE A 78 14.33 -13.37 -29.49
CA PHE A 78 14.70 -14.29 -28.41
C PHE A 78 15.12 -13.54 -27.15
N ALA A 79 15.95 -12.51 -27.26
CA ALA A 79 16.37 -11.68 -26.12
C ALA A 79 15.17 -11.03 -25.40
N TYR A 80 14.22 -10.47 -26.16
CA TYR A 80 12.98 -9.93 -25.59
C TYR A 80 12.14 -11.01 -24.90
N SER A 81 12.00 -12.18 -25.53
CA SER A 81 11.25 -13.30 -24.98
C SER A 81 11.84 -13.81 -23.66
N ASP A 82 13.17 -13.85 -23.55
CA ASP A 82 13.87 -14.32 -22.37
C ASP A 82 13.75 -13.31 -21.22
N CYS A 83 13.85 -12.01 -21.52
CA CYS A 83 13.56 -10.98 -20.54
C CYS A 83 12.14 -11.12 -19.97
N ILE A 84 11.13 -11.35 -20.83
CA ILE A 84 9.74 -11.55 -20.37
C ILE A 84 9.62 -12.77 -19.47
N LYS A 85 10.29 -13.89 -19.80
CA LYS A 85 10.24 -15.11 -18.98
C LYS A 85 10.78 -14.85 -17.58
N VAL A 86 11.93 -14.18 -17.49
CA VAL A 86 12.57 -13.81 -16.21
C VAL A 86 11.65 -12.89 -15.40
N GLU A 87 11.10 -11.86 -16.02
CA GLU A 87 10.23 -10.91 -15.30
C GLU A 87 8.93 -11.59 -14.82
N LYS A 88 8.31 -12.45 -15.65
CA LYS A 88 7.14 -13.25 -15.24
C LYS A 88 7.46 -14.15 -14.05
N ALA A 89 8.66 -14.73 -14.01
CA ALA A 89 9.09 -15.53 -12.87
C ALA A 89 9.24 -14.67 -11.61
N ARG A 90 9.91 -13.51 -11.71
CA ARG A 90 10.07 -12.58 -10.59
C ARG A 90 8.74 -12.10 -10.03
N LEU A 91 7.80 -11.70 -10.88
CA LEU A 91 6.46 -11.25 -10.46
C LEU A 91 5.70 -12.35 -9.70
N LYS A 92 5.79 -13.60 -10.15
CA LYS A 92 5.18 -14.74 -9.44
C LYS A 92 5.83 -14.97 -8.07
N GLU A 93 7.14 -14.78 -7.95
CA GLU A 93 7.84 -14.89 -6.67
C GLU A 93 7.46 -13.75 -5.72
N GLU A 94 7.39 -12.51 -6.20
CA GLU A 94 6.93 -11.35 -5.44
C GLU A 94 5.49 -11.54 -4.94
N GLU A 95 4.58 -12.05 -5.78
CA GLU A 95 3.20 -12.35 -5.38
C GLU A 95 3.13 -13.42 -4.29
N LYS A 96 3.96 -14.46 -4.39
CA LYS A 96 4.06 -15.49 -3.35
C LYS A 96 4.61 -14.92 -2.05
N ALA A 97 5.66 -14.11 -2.13
CA ALA A 97 6.28 -13.46 -0.98
C ALA A 97 5.33 -12.46 -0.29
N ALA A 98 4.55 -11.69 -1.06
CA ALA A 98 3.56 -10.76 -0.52
C ALA A 98 2.43 -11.45 0.26
N LYS A 99 2.06 -12.67 -0.17
CA LYS A 99 1.03 -13.51 0.47
C LYS A 99 1.59 -14.37 1.61
N ALA A 100 2.91 -14.49 1.74
CA ALA A 100 3.51 -15.27 2.81
C ALA A 100 3.15 -14.66 4.18
N SER A 101 2.84 -15.54 5.14
CA SER A 101 2.50 -15.15 6.51
C SER A 101 3.69 -14.68 7.33
N PHE A 102 4.91 -14.92 6.85
CA PHE A 102 6.14 -14.62 7.56
C PHE A 102 6.58 -13.17 7.31
N VAL A 103 6.82 -12.42 8.39
CA VAL A 103 7.48 -11.11 8.35
C VAL A 103 8.94 -11.34 8.71
N PRO A 104 9.90 -11.13 7.80
CA PRO A 104 11.31 -11.16 8.14
C PRO A 104 11.60 -10.13 9.23
N GLU A 105 12.41 -10.49 10.23
CA GLU A 105 12.83 -9.57 11.29
C GLU A 105 13.42 -8.28 10.69
N GLY A 106 13.00 -7.13 11.23
CA GLY A 106 13.43 -5.81 10.75
C GLY A 106 12.68 -5.25 9.53
N ARG A 107 11.70 -5.98 8.95
CA ARG A 107 10.85 -5.45 7.86
C ARG A 107 9.45 -5.09 8.36
N LYS A 108 8.85 -4.07 7.72
CA LYS A 108 7.44 -3.70 7.96
C LYS A 108 6.51 -4.80 7.42
N PRO A 109 5.41 -5.12 8.11
CA PRO A 109 4.43 -6.10 7.63
C PRO A 109 3.76 -5.62 6.34
N SER A 110 3.37 -6.56 5.48
CA SER A 110 2.65 -6.25 4.23
C SER A 110 1.23 -5.75 4.53
N PRO A 111 0.61 -4.93 3.66
CA PRO A 111 -0.78 -4.49 3.83
C PRO A 111 -1.74 -5.66 4.05
N PHE A 112 -1.52 -6.79 3.38
CA PHE A 112 -2.28 -8.01 3.57
C PHE A 112 -2.21 -8.53 5.02
N GLN A 113 -1.00 -8.59 5.60
CA GLN A 113 -0.80 -9.04 6.98
C GLN A 113 -1.45 -8.07 7.98
N ILE A 114 -1.34 -6.77 7.74
CA ILE A 114 -1.96 -5.76 8.59
C ILE A 114 -3.49 -5.83 8.49
N ASN A 115 -4.05 -5.94 7.29
CA ASN A 115 -5.50 -6.07 7.10
C ASN A 115 -6.05 -7.36 7.73
N ARG A 116 -5.29 -8.46 7.68
CA ARG A 116 -5.63 -9.69 8.40
C ARG A 116 -5.59 -9.52 9.92
N LEU A 117 -4.70 -8.67 10.44
CA LEU A 117 -4.65 -8.33 11.85
C LEU A 117 -5.84 -7.42 12.24
N LEU A 118 -6.06 -6.34 11.51
CA LEU A 118 -7.15 -5.38 11.76
C LEU A 118 -8.52 -6.07 11.79
N LYS A 119 -8.80 -6.99 10.85
CA LYS A 119 -10.04 -7.78 10.84
C LYS A 119 -10.28 -8.66 12.06
N ARG A 120 -9.24 -9.00 12.83
CA ARG A 120 -9.37 -9.82 14.05
C ARG A 120 -9.67 -8.99 15.30
N TYR A 121 -9.31 -7.71 15.29
CA TYR A 121 -9.41 -6.82 16.45
C TYR A 121 -10.32 -5.60 16.22
N SER A 122 -11.02 -5.58 15.07
CA SER A 122 -12.02 -4.58 14.69
C SER A 122 -13.36 -4.80 15.36
#